data_AF-A0A561UD69-F1
#
_entry.id   AF-A0A561UD69-F1
#
_cell.length_a   1.000
_cell.length_b   1.000
_cell.length_c   1.000
_cell.angle_alpha   90.00
_cell.angle_beta   90.00
_cell.angle_gamma   90.00
#
_symmetry.space_group_name_H-M   'P 1'
#
loop_
_entity.id
_entity.type
_entity.pdbx_description
1 polymer ?
#
loop_
_entity_poly.entity_id
_entity_poly.type
_entity_poly.pdbx_seq_one_letter_code
_entity_poly.pdbx_strand_id
1 'polypeptide(L)' 'MTTRYQLHLNPHRIAADHARIRLRAALGVGGLVLPSLGLDEPSLLTGHVLVELGRATPETVLRMADLLLSGFACADR' A
#
# COMPACT_ATOMS: atom_id res chain seq x y z
N MET A 1 -7.86 6.85 -26.59
CA MET A 1 -6.57 6.17 -26.38
C MET A 1 -5.82 6.90 -25.28
N THR A 2 -6.02 6.49 -24.03
CA THR A 2 -5.36 7.07 -22.86
C THR A 2 -4.05 6.29 -22.67
N THR A 3 -2.93 6.91 -23.03
CA THR A 3 -1.60 6.25 -23.04
C THR A 3 -1.23 5.73 -21.65
N ARG A 4 -0.58 4.56 -21.56
CA ARG A 4 -0.03 3.93 -20.33
C ARG A 4 0.74 4.90 -19.40
N TYR A 5 1.27 5.99 -19.93
CA TYR A 5 1.92 7.08 -19.18
C TYR A 5 0.95 7.88 -18.30
N GLN A 6 -0.30 8.11 -18.71
CA GLN A 6 -1.29 8.85 -17.91
C GLN A 6 -1.75 8.06 -16.67
N LEU A 7 -1.63 6.72 -16.68
CA LEU A 7 -1.90 5.87 -15.51
C LEU A 7 -0.86 6.02 -14.40
N HIS A 8 0.38 6.40 -14.72
CA HIS A 8 1.44 6.64 -13.71
C HIS A 8 1.27 7.97 -12.97
N LEU A 9 0.45 8.89 -13.49
CA LEU A 9 0.18 10.21 -12.90
C LEU A 9 -1.16 10.29 -12.18
N ASN A 10 -1.89 9.18 -12.04
CA ASN A 10 -3.14 9.17 -11.28
C ASN A 10 -2.81 9.30 -9.77
N PRO A 11 -3.27 10.38 -9.09
CA PRO A 11 -2.99 10.59 -7.67
C PRO A 11 -3.44 9.41 -6.79
N HIS A 12 -4.50 8.70 -7.19
CA HIS A 12 -4.95 7.50 -6.48
C HIS A 12 -3.95 6.35 -6.57
N ARG A 13 -3.32 6.15 -7.73
CA ARG A 13 -2.28 5.13 -7.91
C ARG A 13 -1.04 5.47 -7.10
N ILE A 14 -0.62 6.74 -7.11
CA ILE A 14 0.53 7.21 -6.34
C ILE A 14 0.31 7.00 -4.84
N ALA A 15 -0.87 7.37 -4.32
CA ALA A 15 -1.21 7.17 -2.92
C ALA A 15 -1.21 5.68 -2.53
N ALA A 16 -1.80 4.82 -3.36
CA ALA A 16 -1.82 3.38 -3.12
C ALA A 16 -0.43 2.74 -3.19
N ASP A 17 0.41 3.14 -4.16
CA ASP A 17 1.78 2.63 -4.28
C ASP A 17 2.66 3.06 -3.10
N HIS A 18 2.56 4.32 -2.67
CA HIS A 18 3.24 4.80 -1.48
C HIS A 18 2.84 3.99 -0.24
N ALA A 19 1.54 3.76 -0.03
CA ALA A 19 1.05 2.96 1.09
C ALA A 19 1.57 1.51 1.02
N ARG A 20 1.53 0.89 -0.16
CA ARG A 20 2.07 -0.46 -0.42
C ARG A 20 3.56 -0.57 -0.08
N ILE A 21 4.36 0.40 -0.52
CA ILE A 21 5.81 0.46 -0.24
C ILE A 21 6.06 0.59 1.26
N ARG A 22 5.33 1.47 1.94
CA ARG A 22 5.50 1.68 3.40
C ARG A 22 5.12 0.43 4.19
N LEU A 23 4.04 -0.26 3.83
CA LEU A 23 3.67 -1.52 4.47
C LEU A 23 4.71 -2.62 4.20
N ARG A 24 5.22 -2.73 2.97
CA ARG A 24 6.29 -3.69 2.64
C ARG A 24 7.54 -3.45 3.49
N ALA A 25 7.95 -2.18 3.66
CA ALA A 25 9.09 -1.84 4.49
C ALA A 25 8.84 -2.19 5.97
N ALA A 26 7.66 -1.88 6.51
CA ALA A 26 7.29 -2.21 7.89
C ALA A 26 7.30 -3.72 8.14
N LEU A 27 6.74 -4.52 7.24
CA LEU A 27 6.79 -5.99 7.33
C LEU A 27 8.23 -6.51 7.31
N GLY A 28 9.10 -5.90 6.50
CA GLY A 28 10.51 -6.25 6.41
C GLY A 28 11.28 -6.05 7.72
N VAL A 29 10.92 -5.05 8.54
CA VAL A 29 11.49 -4.86 9.89
C VAL A 29 11.24 -6.07 10.77
N GLY A 30 10.05 -6.66 10.70
CA GLY A 30 9.71 -7.89 11.42
C GLY A 30 10.14 -9.19 10.74
N GLY A 31 10.96 -9.13 9.68
CA GLY A 31 11.39 -10.31 8.92
C GLY A 31 10.28 -10.98 8.10
N LEU A 32 9.15 -10.30 7.87
CA LEU A 32 8.02 -10.82 7.12
C LEU A 32 8.06 -10.37 5.66
N VAL A 33 7.70 -11.28 4.77
CA VAL A 33 7.51 -11.00 3.34
C VAL A 33 6.11 -11.39 2.94
N LEU A 34 5.40 -10.49 2.26
CA LEU A 34 4.11 -10.76 1.64
C LEU A 34 4.24 -10.64 0.11
N PRO A 35 4.47 -11.75 -0.61
CA PRO A 35 4.70 -11.73 -2.05
C PRO A 35 3.50 -11.20 -2.83
N SER A 36 2.28 -11.44 -2.33
CA SER A 36 1.03 -11.00 -2.93
C SER A 36 0.72 -9.51 -2.71
N LEU A 37 1.58 -8.75 -2.02
CA LEU A 37 1.32 -7.34 -1.74
C LEU A 37 1.47 -6.48 -3.02
N GLY A 38 0.33 -6.23 -3.67
CA GLY A 38 0.19 -5.50 -4.92
C GLY A 38 -0.74 -4.29 -4.85
N LEU A 39 -1.14 -3.79 -6.01
CA LEU A 39 -2.19 -2.77 -6.18
C LEU A 39 -3.36 -3.41 -6.92
N ASP A 40 -4.57 -3.19 -6.43
CA ASP A 40 -5.78 -3.65 -7.11
C ASP A 40 -5.96 -2.89 -8.43
N GLU A 41 -6.83 -3.43 -9.29
CA GLU A 41 -7.27 -2.73 -10.48
C GLU A 41 -7.99 -1.41 -10.12
N PRO A 42 -7.80 -0.33 -10.89
CA PRO A 42 -8.53 0.92 -10.68
C PRO A 42 -10.03 0.70 -10.78
N SER A 43 -10.78 1.27 -9.83
CA SER A 43 -12.24 1.34 -9.91
C SER A 43 -12.69 2.03 -11.20
N LEU A 44 -13.57 1.39 -11.96
CA LEU A 44 -14.14 1.96 -13.18
C LEU A 44 -15.05 3.17 -12.92
N LEU A 45 -15.59 3.28 -11.70
CA LEU A 45 -16.54 4.34 -11.31
C LEU A 45 -15.83 5.55 -10.71
N THR A 46 -14.77 5.33 -9.92
CA THR A 46 -14.14 6.38 -9.12
C THR A 46 -12.67 6.61 -9.49
N GLY A 47 -12.06 5.74 -10.29
CA GLY A 47 -10.62 5.79 -10.59
C GLY A 47 -9.72 5.50 -9.38
N HIS A 48 -10.30 5.15 -8.22
CA HIS A 48 -9.55 4.80 -7.01
C HIS A 48 -8.75 3.53 -7.24
N VAL A 49 -7.51 3.53 -6.74
CA VAL A 49 -6.64 2.38 -6.69
C VAL A 49 -6.46 2.00 -5.22
N LEU A 50 -6.58 0.71 -4.93
CA LEU A 50 -6.49 0.16 -3.58
C LEU A 50 -5.28 -0.79 -3.51
N VAL A 51 -4.95 -1.25 -2.31
CA VAL A 51 -3.88 -2.24 -2.09
C VAL A 51 -4.49 -3.63 -2.06
N GLU A 52 -3.84 -4.61 -2.71
CA GLU A 52 -4.26 -6.03 -2.76
C GLU A 52 -4.06 -6.72 -1.40
N LEU A 53 -4.80 -6.24 -0.42
CA LEU A 53 -4.86 -6.69 0.95
C LEU A 53 -6.33 -6.56 1.39
N GLY A 54 -7.20 -7.32 0.74
CA GLY A 54 -8.64 -7.19 0.92
C GLY A 54 -9.20 -5.85 0.45
N ARG A 55 -8.60 -5.25 -0.60
CA ARG A 55 -8.98 -3.94 -1.16
C ARG A 55 -8.87 -2.81 -0.13
N ALA A 56 -7.80 -2.84 0.66
CA ALA A 56 -7.58 -1.84 1.69
C ALA A 56 -7.28 -0.45 1.07
N THR A 57 -7.83 0.59 1.70
CA THR A 57 -7.54 1.97 1.30
C THR A 57 -6.10 2.35 1.64
N PRO A 58 -5.47 3.29 0.90
CA PRO A 58 -4.12 3.74 1.22
C PRO A 58 -3.97 4.20 2.68
N GLU A 59 -4.95 4.93 3.20
CA GLU A 59 -4.95 5.40 4.59
C GLU A 59 -4.95 4.24 5.61
N THR A 60 -5.77 3.22 5.38
CA THR A 60 -5.83 2.04 6.25
C THR A 60 -4.49 1.30 6.25
N VAL A 61 -3.88 1.15 5.07
CA VAL A 61 -2.59 0.48 4.91
C VAL A 61 -1.46 1.26 5.60
N LEU A 62 -1.46 2.60 5.50
CA LEU A 62 -0.50 3.44 6.21
C LEU A 62 -0.63 3.26 7.74
N ARG A 63 -1.86 3.25 8.26
CA ARG A 63 -2.11 3.04 9.69
C ARG A 63 -1.67 1.66 10.15
N MET A 64 -1.86 0.62 9.35
CA MET A 64 -1.33 -0.72 9.63
C MET A 64 0.21 -0.72 9.71
N ALA A 65 0.88 -0.06 8.75
CA ALA A 65 2.33 0.04 8.76
C ALA A 65 2.86 0.75 10.02
N ASP A 66 2.23 1.84 10.44
CA ASP A 66 2.61 2.57 11.65
C ASP A 66 2.38 1.74 12.93
N LEU A 67 1.30 0.96 12.99
CA LEU A 67 1.04 0.03 14.11
C LEU A 67 2.09 -1.07 14.18
N LEU A 68 2.49 -1.66 13.05
CA LEU A 68 3.54 -2.68 13.00
C LEU A 68 4.88 -2.13 13.50
N LEU A 69 5.30 -0.98 12.97
CA LEU A 69 6.55 -0.33 13.39
C LEU A 69 6.54 0.03 14.89
N SER A 70 5.42 0.53 15.40
CA SER A 70 5.27 0.84 16.83
C SER A 70 5.37 -0.44 17.68
N GLY A 71 4.77 -1.54 17.22
CA GLY A 71 4.85 -2.84 17.87
C GLY A 71 6.29 -3.37 17.93
N PHE A 72 7.02 -3.34 16.82
CA PHE A 72 8.42 -3.78 16.78
C PHE A 72 9.32 -2.93 17.70
N ALA A 73 9.16 -1.61 17.68
CA ALA A 73 9.91 -0.72 18.57
C ALA A 73 9.64 -0.96 20.07
N CYS A 74 8.46 -1.49 20.42
CA CYS A 74 8.13 -1.85 21.79
C CYS A 74 8.68 -3.24 22.18
N ALA A 75 8.75 -4.18 21.25
CA ALA A 75 9.23 -5.54 21.49
C ALA A 75 10.76 -5.63 21.62
N ASP A 76 11.49 -4.69 21.03
CA ASP A 76 12.97 -4.60 21.11
C ASP A 76 13.49 -3.98 22.44
N ARG A 77 12.61 -3.64 23.39
CA ARG A 77 12.97 -3.12 24.72
C ARG A 77 12.88 -4.18 25.80
#